data_AF-A0A534FD46-F1
#
_entry.id   AF-A0A534FD46-F1
#
_cell.length_a   1.000
_cell.length_b   1.000
_cell.length_c   1.000
_cell.angle_alpha   90.00
_cell.angle_beta   90.00
_cell.angle_gamma   90.00
#
_symmetry.space_group_name_H-M   'P 1'
#
loop_
_entity.id
_entity.type
_entity.pdbx_description
1 polymer ?
#
loop_
_entity_poly.entity_id
_entity_poly.type
_entity_poly.pdbx_seq_one_letter_code
_entity_poly.pdbx_strand_id
1 'polypeptide(L)'
;MMCVAGLTSSLLSAGQVSPPVPAAPSAPALAAPAAPANGMTPMQRADATPKGQLKNPYSDGDAAVVESGHQSYLKYACSGCHGGNGGGGMCPPLTNDVWVYGGDDDTLFRLVAYGTDALQAKGYGRKGTENVVGPMPPMGLIVQTDDEVWRILAFVRSNYHGAPECKFGCGSD
;
A
#
# COMPACT_ATOMS: atom_id res chain seq x y z
N MET A 1 86.34 6.91 5.22
CA MET A 1 86.73 6.18 4.00
C MET A 1 85.49 5.44 3.50
N MET A 2 84.91 5.96 2.41
CA MET A 2 83.97 5.37 1.43
C MET A 2 82.82 4.40 1.83
N CYS A 3 81.62 4.85 1.44
CA CYS A 3 80.57 4.19 0.62
C CYS A 3 80.18 2.74 0.88
N VAL A 4 78.86 2.47 1.08
CA VAL A 4 78.05 1.57 0.22
C VAL A 4 76.57 1.99 0.29
N ALA A 5 75.92 2.09 -0.88
CA ALA A 5 74.49 2.32 -1.08
C ALA A 5 73.68 1.01 -1.01
N GLY A 6 72.41 1.08 -0.61
CA GLY A 6 71.49 -0.06 -0.65
C GLY A 6 70.04 0.38 -0.75
N LEU A 7 69.53 0.52 -1.98
CA LEU A 7 68.09 0.59 -2.26
C LEU A 7 67.47 -0.78 -1.97
N THR A 8 66.39 -0.82 -1.19
CA THR A 8 65.54 -2.01 -1.09
C THR A 8 64.08 -1.66 -1.36
N SER A 9 63.57 -2.32 -2.40
CA SER A 9 62.23 -2.28 -2.95
C SER A 9 61.17 -2.59 -1.89
N SER A 10 60.13 -1.76 -1.80
CA SER A 10 58.91 -2.08 -1.05
C SER A 10 57.85 -2.65 -1.99
N LEU A 11 57.23 -3.72 -1.50
CA LEU A 11 56.45 -4.71 -2.21
C LEU A 11 55.06 -4.23 -2.65
N LEU A 12 54.67 -4.70 -3.83
CA LEU A 12 53.33 -4.71 -4.39
C LEU A 12 52.39 -5.55 -3.51
N SER A 13 51.37 -4.94 -2.91
CA SER A 13 50.30 -5.66 -2.21
C SER A 13 49.08 -5.77 -3.14
N ALA A 14 48.83 -6.99 -3.62
CA ALA A 14 47.63 -7.34 -4.39
C ALA A 14 46.40 -7.32 -3.47
N GLY A 15 45.38 -6.54 -3.84
CA GLY A 15 44.07 -6.57 -3.20
C GLY A 15 43.39 -7.93 -3.42
N GLN A 16 42.98 -8.57 -2.33
CA GLN A 16 42.28 -9.85 -2.35
C GLN A 16 40.82 -9.65 -2.78
N VAL A 17 40.42 -10.36 -3.83
CA VAL A 17 39.04 -10.44 -4.31
C VAL A 17 38.36 -11.60 -3.57
N SER A 18 37.33 -11.31 -2.78
CA SER A 18 36.52 -12.36 -2.13
C SER A 18 35.65 -13.10 -3.16
N PRO A 19 35.47 -14.43 -3.05
CA PRO A 19 34.60 -15.17 -3.96
C PRO A 19 33.11 -14.91 -3.70
N PRO A 20 32.24 -15.05 -4.71
CA PRO A 20 30.80 -14.91 -4.55
C PRO A 20 30.22 -16.09 -3.74
N VAL A 21 29.41 -15.76 -2.74
CA VAL A 21 28.62 -16.74 -1.98
C VAL A 21 27.52 -17.29 -2.90
N PRO A 22 27.34 -18.63 -3.03
CA PRO A 22 26.26 -19.18 -3.83
C PRO A 22 24.90 -18.89 -3.19
N ALA A 23 23.97 -18.37 -4.01
CA ALA A 23 22.60 -18.12 -3.60
C ALA A 23 21.90 -19.45 -3.23
N ALA A 24 21.33 -19.49 -2.03
CA ALA A 24 20.47 -20.59 -1.60
C ALA A 24 19.16 -20.61 -2.43
N PRO A 25 18.60 -21.79 -2.73
CA PRO A 25 17.34 -21.88 -3.46
C PRO A 25 16.17 -21.39 -2.61
N SER A 26 15.44 -20.40 -3.12
CA SER A 26 14.23 -19.86 -2.50
C SER A 26 13.14 -20.94 -2.44
N ALA A 27 12.56 -21.15 -1.25
CA ALA A 27 11.35 -21.93 -1.07
C ALA A 27 10.19 -21.33 -1.91
N PRO A 28 9.23 -22.14 -2.38
CA PRO A 28 8.13 -21.63 -3.19
C PRO A 28 7.20 -20.78 -2.32
N ALA A 29 7.11 -19.50 -2.65
CA ALA A 29 6.09 -18.62 -2.11
C ALA A 29 4.72 -19.19 -2.50
N LEU A 30 3.88 -19.45 -1.51
CA LEU A 30 2.45 -19.72 -1.72
C LEU A 30 1.90 -18.59 -2.59
N ALA A 31 1.38 -18.93 -3.75
CA ALA A 31 0.93 -17.97 -4.74
C ALA A 31 -0.15 -17.07 -4.14
N ALA A 32 0.12 -15.76 -4.08
CA ALA A 32 -0.91 -14.76 -3.88
C ALA A 32 -2.03 -14.97 -4.93
N PRO A 33 -3.30 -14.72 -4.59
CA PRO A 33 -4.37 -14.80 -5.57
C PRO A 33 -4.02 -13.88 -6.75
N ALA A 34 -4.19 -14.40 -7.96
CA ALA A 34 -3.93 -13.65 -9.18
C ALA A 34 -4.67 -12.31 -9.15
N ALA A 35 -3.99 -11.25 -9.59
CA ALA A 35 -4.60 -9.95 -9.80
C ALA A 35 -5.97 -10.07 -10.48
N PRO A 36 -7.00 -9.31 -10.06
CA PRO A 36 -8.30 -9.33 -10.67
C PRO A 36 -8.17 -9.11 -12.18
N ALA A 37 -9.03 -9.79 -12.95
CA ALA A 37 -9.13 -9.57 -14.38
C ALA A 37 -9.29 -8.07 -14.66
N ASN A 38 -8.30 -7.48 -15.32
CA ASN A 38 -8.27 -6.08 -15.71
C ASN A 38 -9.56 -5.73 -16.47
N GLY A 39 -10.25 -4.64 -16.09
CA GLY A 39 -11.28 -4.02 -16.93
C GLY A 39 -12.63 -3.72 -16.30
N MET A 40 -12.84 -3.97 -15.01
CA MET A 40 -14.02 -3.47 -14.30
C MET A 40 -13.75 -2.09 -13.72
N THR A 41 -14.76 -1.22 -13.72
CA THR A 41 -14.70 -0.03 -12.85
C THR A 41 -14.82 -0.44 -11.38
N PRO A 42 -14.39 0.41 -10.44
CA PRO A 42 -14.56 0.12 -9.01
C PRO A 42 -16.02 -0.14 -8.62
N MET A 43 -16.97 0.62 -9.21
CA MET A 43 -18.39 0.41 -8.96
C MET A 43 -18.86 -0.95 -9.47
N GLN A 44 -18.47 -1.33 -10.69
CA GLN A 44 -18.84 -2.63 -11.27
C GLN A 44 -18.33 -3.79 -10.41
N ARG A 45 -17.07 -3.73 -9.94
CA ARG A 45 -16.53 -4.76 -9.06
C ARG A 45 -17.28 -4.83 -7.73
N ALA A 46 -17.57 -3.68 -7.13
CA ALA A 46 -18.28 -3.61 -5.87
C ALA A 46 -19.71 -4.16 -5.97
N ASP A 47 -20.43 -3.89 -7.06
CA ASP A 47 -21.78 -4.40 -7.29
C ASP A 47 -21.80 -5.89 -7.66
N ALA A 48 -20.79 -6.38 -8.38
CA ALA A 48 -20.69 -7.78 -8.79
C ALA A 48 -20.27 -8.75 -7.67
N THR A 49 -19.73 -8.22 -6.56
CA THR A 49 -19.21 -9.04 -5.45
C THR A 49 -20.14 -8.93 -4.24
N PRO A 50 -20.52 -10.05 -3.60
CA PRO A 50 -21.29 -9.98 -2.36
C PRO A 50 -20.55 -9.22 -1.25
N LYS A 51 -21.30 -8.55 -0.37
CA LYS A 51 -20.78 -7.85 0.80
C LYS A 51 -19.88 -8.77 1.64
N GLY A 52 -18.72 -8.26 2.05
CA GLY A 52 -17.72 -8.95 2.85
C GLY A 52 -16.78 -9.89 2.08
N GLN A 53 -16.93 -10.02 0.75
CA GLN A 53 -16.15 -10.97 -0.05
C GLN A 53 -15.04 -10.32 -0.89
N LEU A 54 -14.99 -8.99 -0.98
CA LEU A 54 -13.87 -8.32 -1.63
C LEU A 54 -12.60 -8.47 -0.78
N LYS A 55 -11.49 -8.81 -1.44
CA LYS A 55 -10.16 -8.94 -0.83
C LYS A 55 -9.12 -8.34 -1.74
N ASN A 56 -8.17 -7.61 -1.16
CA ASN A 56 -7.06 -7.10 -1.92
C ASN A 56 -6.15 -8.27 -2.33
N PRO A 57 -5.94 -8.51 -3.63
CA PRO A 57 -5.04 -9.57 -4.09
C PRO A 57 -3.56 -9.24 -3.83
N TYR A 58 -3.23 -7.97 -3.55
CA TYR A 58 -1.88 -7.47 -3.49
C TYR A 58 -1.35 -7.40 -2.06
N SER A 59 -0.05 -7.65 -1.93
CA SER A 59 0.70 -7.43 -0.70
C SER A 59 1.16 -5.98 -0.61
N ASP A 60 1.06 -5.39 0.57
CA ASP A 60 1.61 -4.06 0.90
C ASP A 60 3.13 -4.07 1.14
N GLY A 61 3.76 -5.24 1.10
CA GLY A 61 5.21 -5.40 1.08
C GLY A 61 5.81 -5.50 -0.32
N ASP A 62 5.00 -5.58 -1.38
CA ASP A 62 5.48 -5.59 -2.75
C ASP A 62 5.76 -4.16 -3.24
N ALA A 63 7.04 -3.82 -3.35
CA ALA A 63 7.48 -2.47 -3.72
C ALA A 63 6.93 -2.00 -5.07
N ALA A 64 6.73 -2.89 -6.06
CA ALA A 64 6.20 -2.50 -7.37
C ALA A 64 4.70 -2.19 -7.29
N VAL A 65 3.95 -2.96 -6.51
CA VAL A 65 2.53 -2.69 -6.23
C VAL A 65 2.39 -1.38 -5.46
N VAL A 66 3.20 -1.19 -4.42
CA VAL A 66 3.15 0.03 -3.59
C VAL A 66 3.48 1.26 -4.42
N GLU A 67 4.53 1.22 -5.23
CA GLU A 67 4.90 2.34 -6.10
C GLU A 67 3.80 2.66 -7.11
N SER A 68 3.29 1.66 -7.82
CA SER A 68 2.18 1.88 -8.78
C SER A 68 0.90 2.36 -8.09
N GLY A 69 0.63 1.88 -6.87
CA GLY A 69 -0.46 2.36 -6.02
C GLY A 69 -0.30 3.83 -5.62
N HIS A 70 0.92 4.25 -5.29
CA HIS A 70 1.23 5.64 -5.01
C HIS A 70 1.01 6.53 -6.24
N GLN A 71 1.46 6.09 -7.42
CA GLN A 71 1.22 6.81 -8.67
C GLN A 71 -0.28 6.99 -8.95
N SER A 72 -1.10 5.94 -8.75
CA SER A 72 -2.56 6.04 -8.85
C SER A 72 -3.15 6.97 -7.78
N TYR A 73 -2.67 6.91 -6.54
CA TYR A 73 -3.10 7.78 -5.44
C TYR A 73 -2.88 9.27 -5.75
N LEU A 74 -1.74 9.61 -6.37
CA LEU A 74 -1.45 10.97 -6.84
C LEU A 74 -2.26 11.33 -8.09
N LYS A 75 -2.34 10.43 -9.08
CA LYS A 75 -3.11 10.60 -10.33
C LYS A 75 -4.57 10.97 -10.07
N TYR A 76 -5.19 10.37 -9.06
CA TYR A 76 -6.59 10.60 -8.69
C TYR A 76 -6.79 11.63 -7.58
N ALA A 77 -5.76 12.43 -7.29
CA ALA A 77 -5.79 13.54 -6.34
C ALA A 77 -6.22 13.15 -4.91
N CYS A 78 -6.06 11.89 -4.52
CA CYS A 78 -6.33 11.44 -3.15
C CYS A 78 -5.46 12.23 -2.15
N SER A 79 -4.22 12.54 -2.57
CA SER A 79 -3.26 13.35 -1.82
C SER A 79 -3.72 14.77 -1.53
N GLY A 80 -4.61 15.35 -2.33
CA GLY A 80 -5.15 16.69 -2.09
C GLY A 80 -6.01 16.76 -0.83
N CYS A 81 -6.64 15.64 -0.46
CA CYS A 81 -7.51 15.53 0.70
C CYS A 81 -6.80 14.85 1.89
N HIS A 82 -6.14 13.73 1.63
CA HIS A 82 -5.54 12.84 2.63
C HIS A 82 -4.02 13.01 2.79
N GLY A 83 -3.42 14.00 2.13
CA GLY A 83 -1.98 14.25 2.18
C GLY A 83 -1.17 13.29 1.30
N GLY A 84 0.07 13.64 0.95
CA GLY A 84 0.90 12.89 -0.01
C GLY A 84 1.05 11.40 0.29
N ASN A 85 1.22 11.04 1.56
CA ASN A 85 1.39 9.65 2.01
C ASN A 85 0.21 9.16 2.87
N GLY A 86 -0.97 9.78 2.76
CA GLY A 86 -2.15 9.38 3.55
C GLY A 86 -2.16 9.87 4.99
N GLY A 87 -1.25 10.76 5.41
CA GLY A 87 -1.18 11.29 6.78
C GLY A 87 -2.30 12.24 7.20
N GLY A 88 -3.27 12.52 6.32
CA GLY A 88 -4.40 13.41 6.57
C GLY A 88 -4.13 14.87 6.19
N GLY A 89 -5.09 15.74 6.51
CA GLY A 89 -5.06 17.17 6.20
C GLY A 89 -6.47 17.76 6.20
N MET A 90 -6.99 18.04 5.01
CA MET A 90 -8.40 18.42 4.84
C MET A 90 -9.37 17.25 5.11
N CYS A 91 -8.88 16.01 5.01
CA CYS A 91 -9.60 14.80 5.34
C CYS A 91 -8.82 13.97 6.39
N PRO A 92 -9.47 12.98 7.02
CA PRO A 92 -8.83 12.14 8.03
C PRO A 92 -7.54 11.45 7.55
N PRO A 93 -6.60 11.13 8.46
CA PRO A 93 -5.48 10.24 8.13
C PRO A 93 -5.99 8.84 7.71
N LEU A 94 -5.18 8.18 6.89
CA LEU A 94 -5.39 6.81 6.38
C LEU A 94 -4.32 5.83 6.91
N THR A 95 -3.41 6.31 7.76
CA THR A 95 -2.20 5.60 8.20
C THR A 95 -2.17 5.31 9.70
N ASN A 96 -3.23 5.64 10.43
CA ASN A 96 -3.38 5.43 11.88
C ASN A 96 -4.47 4.38 12.19
N ASP A 97 -4.70 4.12 13.48
CA ASP A 97 -5.61 3.07 13.96
C ASP A 97 -7.09 3.35 13.75
N VAL A 98 -7.48 4.57 13.33
CA VAL A 98 -8.89 4.96 13.26
C VAL A 98 -9.45 4.75 11.86
N TRP A 99 -10.08 3.59 11.67
CA TRP A 99 -10.83 3.30 10.45
C TRP A 99 -12.28 3.78 10.56
N VAL A 100 -12.56 4.98 10.05
CA VAL A 100 -13.87 5.64 10.21
C VAL A 100 -15.08 4.77 9.81
N TYR A 101 -14.97 3.93 8.78
CA TYR A 101 -16.04 3.02 8.34
C TYR A 101 -15.76 1.53 8.57
N GLY A 102 -14.58 1.20 9.12
CA GLY A 102 -14.04 -0.16 9.16
C GLY A 102 -12.80 -0.29 8.27
N GLY A 103 -11.82 -1.04 8.76
CA GLY A 103 -10.50 -1.14 8.15
C GLY A 103 -10.33 -2.32 7.21
N ASP A 104 -11.34 -3.15 6.97
CA ASP A 104 -11.21 -4.32 6.11
C ASP A 104 -11.28 -3.96 4.61
N ASP A 105 -10.75 -4.85 3.76
CA ASP A 105 -10.65 -4.61 2.31
C ASP A 105 -12.00 -4.40 1.63
N ASP A 106 -13.07 -5.08 2.07
CA ASP A 106 -14.39 -4.95 1.46
C ASP A 106 -14.98 -3.57 1.75
N THR A 107 -14.90 -3.15 3.00
CA THR A 107 -15.34 -1.82 3.42
C THR A 107 -14.56 -0.72 2.72
N LEU A 108 -13.22 -0.77 2.71
CA LEU A 108 -12.41 0.29 2.12
C LEU A 108 -12.59 0.39 0.60
N PHE A 109 -12.60 -0.75 -0.11
CA PHE A 109 -12.83 -0.74 -1.56
C PHE A 109 -14.19 -0.13 -1.90
N ARG A 110 -15.24 -0.51 -1.17
CA ARG A 110 -16.58 0.03 -1.39
C ARG A 110 -16.69 1.49 -0.99
N LEU A 111 -15.98 1.93 0.05
CA LEU A 111 -15.92 3.34 0.43
C LEU A 111 -15.32 4.18 -0.71
N VAL A 112 -14.22 3.71 -1.32
CA VAL A 112 -13.65 4.35 -2.50
C VAL A 112 -14.64 4.32 -3.68
N ALA A 113 -15.28 3.17 -3.94
CA ALA A 113 -16.17 3.02 -5.08
C ALA A 113 -17.43 3.89 -4.98
N TYR A 114 -18.10 3.90 -3.82
CA TYR A 114 -19.42 4.52 -3.64
C TYR A 114 -19.39 5.86 -2.92
N GLY A 115 -18.29 6.21 -2.25
CA GLY A 115 -18.26 7.33 -1.32
C GLY A 115 -19.12 7.05 -0.08
N THR A 116 -19.15 7.99 0.85
CA THR A 116 -19.76 7.81 2.17
C THR A 116 -21.27 7.57 2.12
N ASP A 117 -22.03 8.46 1.48
CA ASP A 117 -23.50 8.43 1.59
C ASP A 117 -24.11 7.16 0.98
N ALA A 118 -23.64 6.76 -0.20
CA ALA A 118 -24.12 5.55 -0.87
C ALA A 118 -23.61 4.27 -0.21
N LEU A 119 -22.40 4.30 0.38
CA LEU A 119 -21.90 3.19 1.20
C LEU A 119 -22.80 2.98 2.43
N GLN A 120 -23.20 4.06 3.11
CA GLN A 120 -24.10 3.99 4.26
C GLN A 120 -25.49 3.47 3.89
N ALA A 121 -26.04 3.90 2.76
CA ALA A 121 -27.30 3.35 2.24
C ALA A 121 -27.23 1.83 1.94
N LYS A 122 -26.02 1.31 1.68
CA LYS A 122 -25.74 -0.14 1.52
C LYS A 122 -25.46 -0.85 2.86
N GLY A 123 -25.70 -0.19 3.99
CA GLY A 123 -25.66 -0.78 5.33
C GLY A 123 -24.25 -0.91 5.92
N TYR A 124 -23.30 -0.08 5.51
CA TYR A 124 -22.03 0.08 6.24
C TYR A 124 -22.16 1.28 7.17
N GLY A 125 -21.92 1.06 8.46
CA GLY A 125 -21.99 2.11 9.47
C GLY A 125 -20.63 2.76 9.70
N ARG A 126 -20.65 3.99 10.20
CA ARG A 126 -19.45 4.62 10.77
C ARG A 126 -19.05 3.84 12.04
N LYS A 127 -17.77 3.50 12.16
CA LYS A 127 -17.16 2.75 13.27
C LYS A 127 -16.26 3.62 14.14
N GLY A 128 -15.50 4.51 13.50
CA GLY A 128 -14.56 5.42 14.16
C GLY A 128 -14.91 6.91 13.96
N THR A 129 -14.30 7.77 14.77
CA THR A 129 -14.41 9.22 14.63
C THR A 129 -13.03 9.86 14.63
N GLU A 130 -12.86 10.80 13.72
CA GLU A 130 -11.65 11.60 13.54
C GLU A 130 -12.00 13.07 13.74
N ASN A 131 -10.99 13.91 13.96
CA ASN A 131 -11.18 15.35 14.18
C ASN A 131 -11.83 16.04 12.97
N VAL A 132 -11.60 15.49 11.77
CA VAL A 132 -12.22 15.94 10.54
C VAL A 132 -13.39 15.02 10.20
N VAL A 133 -14.58 15.61 10.04
CA VAL A 133 -15.80 14.88 9.70
C VAL A 133 -16.38 15.46 8.42
N GLY A 134 -16.38 14.68 7.35
CA GLY A 134 -16.97 15.05 6.07
C GLY A 134 -17.25 13.83 5.21
N PRO A 135 -18.17 13.93 4.24
CA PRO A 135 -18.43 12.85 3.31
C PRO A 135 -17.26 12.68 2.35
N MET A 136 -16.82 11.45 2.14
CA MET A 136 -15.93 11.10 1.05
C MET A 136 -16.76 10.98 -0.25
N PRO A 137 -16.40 11.65 -1.35
CA PRO A 137 -17.12 11.54 -2.61
C PRO A 137 -16.95 10.14 -3.25
N PRO A 138 -17.84 9.74 -4.18
CA PRO A 138 -17.74 8.47 -4.91
C PRO A 138 -16.57 8.46 -5.90
N MET A 139 -15.38 8.08 -5.43
CA MET A 139 -14.17 8.03 -6.26
C MET A 139 -14.24 6.95 -7.35
N GLY A 140 -15.15 5.99 -7.25
CA GLY A 140 -15.41 4.98 -8.30
C GLY A 140 -15.91 5.55 -9.63
N LEU A 141 -16.28 6.84 -9.68
CA LEU A 141 -16.58 7.57 -10.92
C LEU A 141 -15.34 8.16 -11.61
N ILE A 142 -14.21 8.22 -10.91
CA ILE A 142 -12.98 8.89 -11.36
C ILE A 142 -11.84 7.88 -11.53
N VAL A 143 -11.69 6.96 -10.58
CA VAL A 143 -10.73 5.86 -10.68
C VAL A 143 -11.19 4.91 -11.77
N GLN A 144 -10.32 4.65 -12.74
CA GLN A 144 -10.73 4.05 -14.01
C GLN A 144 -10.93 2.55 -13.86
N THR A 145 -10.05 1.90 -13.11
CA THR A 145 -10.12 0.46 -12.88
C THR A 145 -10.17 0.11 -11.39
N ASP A 146 -10.87 -0.98 -11.11
CA ASP A 146 -10.82 -1.71 -9.85
C ASP A 146 -9.39 -2.03 -9.38
N ASP A 147 -8.55 -2.41 -10.33
CA ASP A 147 -7.15 -2.75 -10.13
C ASP A 147 -6.33 -1.58 -9.56
N GLU A 148 -6.57 -0.34 -10.05
CA GLU A 148 -5.95 0.86 -9.49
C GLU A 148 -6.38 1.11 -8.04
N VAL A 149 -7.65 0.85 -7.68
CA VAL A 149 -8.10 0.95 -6.28
C VAL A 149 -7.36 -0.04 -5.40
N TRP A 150 -7.18 -1.28 -5.84
CA TRP A 150 -6.46 -2.28 -5.06
C TRP A 150 -5.00 -1.89 -4.79
N ARG A 151 -4.33 -1.32 -5.79
CA ARG A 151 -2.95 -0.83 -5.61
C ARG A 151 -2.91 0.40 -4.71
N ILE A 152 -3.86 1.33 -4.84
CA ILE A 152 -3.98 2.47 -3.92
C ILE A 152 -4.14 1.97 -2.48
N LEU A 153 -4.99 0.99 -2.24
CA LEU A 153 -5.17 0.42 -0.90
C LEU A 153 -3.88 -0.26 -0.41
N ALA A 154 -3.15 -0.98 -1.26
CA ALA A 154 -1.85 -1.56 -0.88
C ALA A 154 -0.82 -0.47 -0.50
N PHE A 155 -0.77 0.64 -1.23
CA PHE A 155 0.06 1.81 -0.87
C PHE A 155 -0.37 2.44 0.46
N VAL A 156 -1.66 2.65 0.70
CA VAL A 156 -2.14 3.18 1.98
C VAL A 156 -1.70 2.27 3.14
N ARG A 157 -1.83 0.95 2.96
CA ARG A 157 -1.40 -0.06 3.93
C ARG A 157 0.11 -0.11 4.15
N SER A 158 0.92 0.15 3.12
CA SER A 158 2.37 0.18 3.27
C SER A 158 2.84 1.40 4.10
N ASN A 159 2.04 2.47 4.13
CA ASN A 159 2.30 3.66 4.94
C ASN A 159 1.66 3.62 6.33
N TYR A 160 0.91 2.56 6.65
CA TYR A 160 0.30 2.39 7.96
C TYR A 160 1.37 2.26 9.05
N HIS A 161 1.23 3.07 10.10
CA HIS A 161 2.18 3.14 11.22
C HIS A 161 1.49 3.01 12.58
N GLY A 162 0.25 2.52 12.60
CA GLY A 162 -0.49 2.21 13.81
C GLY A 162 -0.17 0.83 14.39
N ALA A 163 -1.00 0.37 15.33
CA ALA A 163 -0.92 -0.95 15.92
C ALA A 163 -1.13 -2.04 14.83
N PRO A 164 -0.21 -3.02 14.67
CA PRO A 164 -0.30 -4.03 13.60
C PRO A 164 -1.64 -4.80 13.57
N GLU A 165 -2.24 -5.05 14.72
CA GLU A 165 -3.53 -5.73 14.87
C GLU A 165 -4.72 -4.90 14.34
N CYS A 166 -4.56 -3.59 14.25
CA CYS A 166 -5.58 -2.66 13.76
C CYS A 166 -5.40 -2.33 12.28
N LYS A 167 -4.36 -2.86 11.62
CA LYS A 167 -4.04 -2.56 10.23
C LYS A 167 -5.18 -2.84 9.27
N PHE A 168 -6.03 -3.83 9.56
CA PHE A 168 -7.19 -4.23 8.76
C PHE A 168 -8.52 -4.01 9.50
N GLY A 169 -8.55 -3.06 10.45
CA GLY A 169 -9.66 -2.84 11.38
C GLY A 169 -9.33 -3.39 12.77
N CYS A 170 -9.65 -2.64 13.81
CA CYS A 170 -9.51 -3.12 15.18
C CYS A 170 -10.70 -4.03 15.49
N GLY A 171 -10.50 -5.18 16.15
CA GLY A 171 -11.52 -6.24 16.35
C GLY A 171 -12.82 -5.86 17.09
N SER A 172 -13.04 -4.58 17.39
CA SER A 172 -14.28 -4.01 17.94
C SER A 172 -15.06 -3.14 16.95
N ASP A 173 -14.61 -3.03 15.70
CA ASP A 173 -15.26 -2.20 14.67
C ASP A 173 -16.63 -2.74 14.24
#